data_AF-A0A968PA04-F1
#
_entry.id   AF-A0A968PA04-F1
#
_cell.length_a   1.000
_cell.length_b   1.000
_cell.length_c   1.000
_cell.angle_alpha   90.00
_cell.angle_beta   90.00
_cell.angle_gamma   90.00
#
_symmetry.space_group_name_H-M   'P 1'
#
loop_
_entity.id
_entity.type
_entity.pdbx_description
1 polymer ?
#
loop_
_entity_poly.entity_id
_entity_poly.type
_entity_poly.pdbx_seq_one_letter_code
_entity_poly.pdbx_strand_id
1 'polypeptide(L)'
;MCPVIKLADRPELGVVYDIMHPFRDGETLAETMVQLQGLIRHVHFHDALNDRKKVVVTPMGKGQLPVDEILDALIKSGYNEYLSGEWFHDMYGSEPEEALGLYMQEISEMLSKREIRPGTRR
;
A
#
# COMPACT_ATOMS: atom_id res chain seq x y z
N MET A 1 -16.68 3.00 8.51
CA MET A 1 -16.12 1.89 9.31
C MET A 1 -16.50 0.56 8.67
N CYS A 2 -15.52 -0.32 8.42
CA CYS A 2 -15.68 -1.63 7.78
C CYS A 2 -16.77 -2.51 8.45
N PRO A 3 -17.87 -2.87 7.77
CA PRO A 3 -18.98 -3.62 8.36
C PRO A 3 -18.58 -4.99 8.92
N VAL A 4 -17.67 -5.71 8.25
CA VAL A 4 -17.24 -7.06 8.67
C VAL A 4 -16.48 -7.00 9.99
N ILE A 5 -15.54 -6.06 10.14
CA ILE A 5 -14.79 -5.87 11.39
C ILE A 5 -15.74 -5.48 12.54
N LYS A 6 -16.70 -4.60 12.26
CA LYS A 6 -17.73 -4.20 13.24
C LYS A 6 -18.58 -5.38 13.69
N LEU A 7 -18.98 -6.25 12.77
CA LEU A 7 -19.81 -7.43 13.08
C LEU A 7 -19.04 -8.47 13.89
N ALA A 8 -17.73 -8.61 13.65
CA ALA A 8 -16.90 -9.54 14.40
C ALA A 8 -16.65 -9.07 15.84
N ASP A 9 -16.58 -7.75 16.07
CA ASP A 9 -16.47 -7.10 17.40
C ASP A 9 -15.33 -7.65 18.28
N ARG A 10 -14.12 -7.67 17.72
CA ARG A 10 -12.92 -8.17 18.41
C ARG A 10 -11.79 -7.13 18.34
N PRO A 11 -11.19 -6.71 19.48
CA PRO A 11 -10.15 -5.69 19.50
C PRO A 11 -8.85 -6.14 18.81
N GLU A 12 -8.66 -7.44 18.63
CA GLU A 12 -7.48 -8.02 17.98
C GLU A 12 -7.54 -7.97 16.45
N LEU A 13 -8.70 -7.64 15.87
CA LEU A 13 -8.89 -7.58 14.43
C LEU A 13 -8.43 -6.25 13.84
N GLY A 14 -8.13 -6.31 12.55
CA GLY A 14 -7.79 -5.15 11.72
C GLY A 14 -7.78 -5.52 10.25
N VAL A 15 -7.31 -4.59 9.42
CA VAL A 15 -7.34 -4.71 7.96
C VAL A 15 -5.91 -4.71 7.42
N VAL A 16 -5.66 -5.62 6.49
CA VAL A 16 -4.56 -5.51 5.53
C VAL A 16 -5.07 -4.63 4.39
N TYR A 17 -4.47 -3.45 4.24
CA TYR A 17 -4.85 -2.51 3.20
C TYR A 17 -3.95 -2.71 1.99
N ASP A 18 -4.48 -3.36 0.97
CA ASP A 18 -3.91 -3.32 -0.38
C ASP A 18 -4.41 -2.06 -1.09
N ILE A 19 -3.45 -1.22 -1.50
CA ILE A 19 -3.74 0.12 -2.03
C ILE A 19 -4.36 0.11 -3.44
N MET A 20 -4.27 -1.02 -4.14
CA MET A 20 -4.81 -1.19 -5.48
C MET A 20 -6.29 -1.57 -5.47
N HIS A 21 -6.74 -2.36 -4.49
CA HIS A 21 -8.10 -2.92 -4.49
C HIS A 21 -9.21 -1.83 -4.49
N PRO A 22 -9.26 -0.88 -3.53
CA PRO A 22 -10.31 0.13 -3.53
C PRO A 22 -10.27 1.02 -4.78
N PHE A 23 -9.06 1.35 -5.26
CA PHE A 23 -8.88 2.19 -6.45
C PHE A 23 -9.45 1.52 -7.72
N ARG A 24 -9.24 0.20 -7.90
CA ARG A 24 -9.80 -0.56 -9.04
C ARG A 24 -11.32 -0.66 -8.97
N ASP A 25 -11.88 -0.75 -7.77
CA ASP A 25 -13.32 -0.75 -7.55
C ASP A 25 -13.95 0.65 -7.71
N GLY A 26 -13.12 1.69 -7.80
CA GLY A 26 -13.52 3.07 -8.05
C GLY A 26 -13.78 3.88 -6.78
N GLU A 27 -13.36 3.38 -5.62
CA GLU A 27 -13.36 4.15 -4.38
C GLU A 27 -12.31 5.26 -4.45
N THR A 28 -12.66 6.43 -3.94
CA THR A 28 -11.67 7.49 -3.73
C THR A 28 -10.77 7.15 -2.53
N LEU A 29 -9.57 7.73 -2.52
CA LEU A 29 -8.68 7.62 -1.36
C LEU A 29 -9.35 8.13 -0.07
N ALA A 30 -10.12 9.22 -0.16
CA ALA A 30 -10.81 9.80 0.99
C ALA A 30 -11.85 8.84 1.58
N GLU A 31 -12.68 8.22 0.73
CA GLU A 31 -13.65 7.21 1.16
C GLU A 31 -12.96 6.02 1.84
N THR A 32 -11.92 5.50 1.19
CA THR A 32 -11.13 4.37 1.69
C THR A 32 -10.56 4.67 3.08
N MET A 33 -9.88 5.81 3.25
CA MET A 33 -9.26 6.17 4.54
C MET A 33 -10.29 6.40 5.64
N VAL A 34 -11.49 6.92 5.32
CA VAL A 34 -12.59 7.03 6.28
C VAL A 34 -13.11 5.65 6.71
N GLN A 35 -13.17 4.68 5.80
CA GLN A 35 -13.61 3.32 6.16
C GLN A 35 -12.58 2.56 7.01
N LEU A 36 -11.29 2.81 6.76
CA LEU A 36 -10.16 2.12 7.37
C LEU A 36 -9.56 2.81 8.61
N GLN A 37 -10.03 4.01 8.97
CA GLN A 37 -9.47 4.79 10.08
C GLN A 37 -9.34 3.96 11.37
N GLY A 38 -8.12 3.85 11.89
CA GLY A 38 -7.80 3.10 13.11
C GLY A 38 -7.83 1.58 12.96
N LEU A 39 -8.08 1.05 11.76
CA LEU A 39 -8.17 -0.40 11.51
C LEU A 39 -6.97 -0.96 10.74
N ILE A 40 -6.16 -0.12 10.08
CA ILE A 40 -5.03 -0.57 9.25
C ILE A 40 -3.94 -1.19 10.15
N ARG A 41 -3.62 -2.46 9.91
CA ARG A 41 -2.55 -3.19 10.62
C ARG A 41 -1.39 -3.56 9.72
N HIS A 42 -1.63 -3.70 8.43
CA HIS A 42 -0.61 -3.97 7.42
C HIS A 42 -0.99 -3.31 6.11
N VAL A 43 -0.02 -3.01 5.25
CA VAL A 43 -0.24 -2.39 3.95
C VAL A 43 0.50 -3.17 2.88
N HIS A 44 -0.20 -3.59 1.83
CA HIS A 44 0.44 -3.94 0.57
C HIS A 44 0.56 -2.66 -0.24
N PHE A 45 1.80 -2.24 -0.49
CA PHE A 45 2.13 -0.97 -1.10
C PHE A 45 2.90 -1.22 -2.39
N HIS A 46 2.26 -0.96 -3.52
CA HIS A 46 2.84 -1.13 -4.84
C HIS A 46 2.11 -0.20 -5.83
N ASP A 47 2.74 0.13 -6.95
CA ASP A 47 2.03 0.78 -8.05
C ASP A 47 1.47 -0.29 -9.00
N ALA A 48 0.45 0.07 -9.78
CA ALA A 48 -0.19 -0.84 -10.72
C ALA A 48 -0.94 -0.09 -11.82
N LEU A 49 -1.20 -0.77 -12.94
CA LEU A 49 -2.15 -0.27 -13.92
C LEU A 49 -3.58 -0.39 -13.40
N ASN A 50 -4.43 0.58 -13.75
CA ASN A 50 -5.86 0.55 -13.48
C ASN A 50 -6.59 -0.34 -14.50
N ASP A 51 -6.31 -1.63 -14.44
CA ASP A 51 -7.01 -2.65 -15.24
C ASP A 51 -7.90 -3.51 -14.33
N ARG A 52 -9.20 -3.50 -14.60
CA ARG A 52 -10.15 -4.32 -13.84
C ARG A 52 -10.05 -5.81 -14.16
N LYS A 53 -9.57 -6.18 -15.35
CA LYS A 53 -9.52 -7.56 -15.84
C LYS A 53 -8.24 -8.29 -15.46
N LYS A 54 -7.15 -7.57 -15.22
CA LYS A 54 -5.85 -8.14 -14.88
C LYS A 54 -5.15 -7.31 -13.81
N VAL A 55 -4.43 -8.00 -12.93
CA VAL A 55 -3.48 -7.35 -12.02
C VAL A 55 -2.19 -7.16 -12.79
N VAL A 56 -1.72 -5.91 -12.91
CA VAL A 56 -0.43 -5.57 -13.50
C VAL A 56 0.27 -4.63 -12.54
N VAL A 57 1.10 -5.19 -11.67
CA VAL A 57 1.95 -4.41 -10.78
C VAL A 57 3.07 -3.77 -11.61
N THR A 58 3.48 -2.56 -11.25
CA THR A 58 4.52 -1.81 -11.95
C THR A 58 5.51 -1.22 -10.94
N PRO A 59 6.72 -0.85 -11.39
CA PRO A 59 7.59 0.02 -10.61
C PRO A 59 6.88 1.32 -10.19
N MET A 60 7.33 1.92 -9.09
CA MET A 60 6.69 3.09 -8.49
C MET A 60 6.67 4.28 -9.45
N GLY A 61 5.49 4.89 -9.62
CA GLY A 61 5.28 6.02 -10.52
C GLY A 61 5.20 5.64 -12.00
N LYS A 62 5.17 4.35 -12.33
CA LYS A 62 4.92 3.85 -13.70
C LYS A 62 3.50 3.32 -13.88
N GLY A 63 2.76 3.17 -12.80
CA GLY A 63 1.37 2.75 -12.82
C GLY A 63 0.43 3.94 -12.86
N GLN A 64 -0.76 3.74 -12.31
CA GLN A 64 -1.87 4.68 -12.34
C GLN A 64 -2.47 4.91 -10.95
N LEU A 65 -1.88 4.32 -9.91
CA LEU A 65 -2.31 4.59 -8.54
C LEU A 65 -1.71 5.93 -8.08
N PRO A 66 -2.44 6.69 -7.26
CA PRO A 66 -1.93 7.92 -6.65
C PRO A 66 -1.01 7.60 -5.45
N VAL A 67 0.08 6.87 -5.68
CA VAL A 67 0.93 6.28 -4.61
C VAL A 67 1.50 7.30 -3.63
N ASP A 68 1.87 8.50 -4.10
CA ASP A 68 2.34 9.59 -3.23
C ASP A 68 1.25 10.08 -2.28
N GLU A 69 0.03 10.28 -2.79
CA GLU A 69 -1.11 10.75 -2.01
C GLU A 69 -1.56 9.70 -0.99
N ILE A 70 -1.49 8.42 -1.37
CA ILE A 70 -1.78 7.28 -0.49
C ILE A 70 -0.75 7.23 0.65
N LEU A 71 0.54 7.37 0.34
CA LEU A 71 1.60 7.41 1.35
C LEU A 71 1.39 8.59 2.33
N ASP A 72 1.07 9.77 1.82
CA ASP A 72 0.77 10.94 2.65
C ASP A 72 -0.45 10.72 3.55
N ALA A 73 -1.50 10.07 3.03
CA ALA A 73 -2.68 9.72 3.81
C ALA A 73 -2.37 8.69 4.92
N LEU A 74 -1.52 7.69 4.63
CA LEU A 74 -1.05 6.72 5.64
C LEU A 74 -0.27 7.43 6.75
N ILE A 75 0.68 8.30 6.41
CA ILE A 75 1.45 9.10 7.37
C ILE A 75 0.51 9.94 8.24
N LYS A 76 -0.43 10.67 7.61
CA LYS A 76 -1.41 11.51 8.32
C LYS A 76 -2.35 10.70 9.22
N SER A 77 -2.64 9.45 8.86
CA SER A 77 -3.44 8.54 9.69
C SER A 77 -2.71 8.01 10.93
N GLY A 78 -1.40 8.24 11.02
CA GLY A 78 -0.54 7.73 12.09
C GLY A 78 -0.04 6.30 11.85
N TYR A 79 -0.21 5.76 10.64
CA TYR A 79 0.35 4.46 10.28
C TYR A 79 1.88 4.54 10.28
N ASN A 80 2.53 3.69 11.08
CA ASN A 80 3.98 3.70 11.31
C ASN A 80 4.59 2.29 11.29
N GLU A 81 3.92 1.36 10.61
CA GLU A 81 4.32 -0.04 10.47
C GLU A 81 4.92 -0.27 9.06
N TYR A 82 4.82 -1.48 8.50
CA TYR A 82 5.53 -1.88 7.28
C TYR A 82 4.80 -1.51 5.98
N LEU A 83 5.56 -1.03 4.98
CA LEU A 83 5.11 -0.98 3.58
C LEU A 83 5.59 -2.24 2.86
N SER A 84 4.68 -3.18 2.64
CA SER A 84 5.00 -4.49 2.07
C SER A 84 4.76 -4.50 0.57
N GLY A 85 5.77 -4.85 -0.22
CA GLY A 85 5.59 -4.99 -1.66
C GLY A 85 4.88 -6.30 -2.01
N GLU A 86 3.89 -6.23 -2.89
CA GLU A 86 3.21 -7.40 -3.45
C GLU A 86 3.27 -7.36 -4.96
N TRP A 87 3.79 -8.42 -5.57
CA TRP A 87 3.83 -8.63 -7.01
C TRP A 87 3.86 -10.14 -7.30
N PHE A 88 3.61 -10.49 -8.56
CA PHE A 88 3.62 -11.88 -9.01
C PHE A 88 4.50 -12.02 -10.24
N HIS A 89 5.20 -13.15 -10.35
CA HIS A 89 6.10 -13.44 -11.47
C HIS A 89 7.07 -12.27 -11.72
N ASP A 90 7.14 -11.80 -12.96
CA ASP A 90 8.07 -10.84 -13.52
C ASP A 90 7.49 -9.41 -13.59
N MET A 91 6.35 -9.16 -12.90
CA MET A 91 5.65 -7.87 -13.01
C MET A 91 6.46 -6.67 -12.49
N TYR A 92 7.35 -6.89 -11.52
CA TYR A 92 8.17 -5.83 -10.93
C TYR A 92 9.64 -5.91 -11.33
N GLY A 93 10.15 -7.12 -11.46
CA GLY A 93 11.52 -7.45 -11.83
C GLY A 93 11.59 -8.90 -12.26
N SER A 94 12.60 -9.26 -13.05
CA SER A 94 12.67 -10.59 -13.66
C SER A 94 13.06 -11.68 -12.67
N GLU A 95 13.82 -11.32 -11.63
CA GLU A 95 14.27 -12.20 -10.56
C GLU A 95 13.88 -11.62 -9.18
N PRO A 96 13.64 -12.46 -8.15
CA PRO A 96 13.22 -12.00 -6.82
C PRO A 96 14.16 -10.97 -6.16
N GLU A 97 15.47 -11.19 -6.24
CA GLU A 97 16.49 -10.30 -5.66
C GLU A 97 16.54 -8.95 -6.37
N GLU A 98 16.37 -8.96 -7.69
CA GLU A 98 16.26 -7.74 -8.50
C GLU A 98 15.00 -6.96 -8.10
N ALA A 99 13.84 -7.62 -8.07
CA ALA A 99 12.57 -7.00 -7.71
C ALA A 99 12.62 -6.38 -6.30
N LEU A 100 13.19 -7.10 -5.33
CA LEU A 100 13.35 -6.59 -3.97
C LEU A 100 14.31 -5.39 -3.92
N GLY A 101 15.42 -5.44 -4.66
CA GLY A 101 16.38 -4.34 -4.73
C GLY A 101 15.77 -3.07 -5.32
N LEU A 102 15.03 -3.19 -6.43
CA LEU A 102 14.32 -2.09 -7.06
C LEU A 102 13.26 -1.51 -6.12
N TYR A 103 12.42 -2.36 -5.52
CA TYR A 103 11.37 -1.93 -4.60
C TYR A 103 11.97 -1.20 -3.38
N MET A 104 13.04 -1.74 -2.79
CA MET A 104 13.71 -1.10 -1.67
C MET A 104 14.26 0.29 -2.04
N GLN A 105 14.87 0.42 -3.21
CA GLN A 105 15.38 1.71 -3.69
C GLN A 105 14.24 2.71 -3.85
N GLU A 106 13.17 2.34 -4.54
CA GLU A 106 12.05 3.22 -4.87
C GLU A 106 11.29 3.69 -3.61
N ILE A 107 11.00 2.77 -2.68
CA ILE A 107 10.38 3.13 -1.40
C ILE A 107 11.30 4.04 -0.58
N SER A 108 12.61 3.78 -0.55
CA SER A 108 13.58 4.62 0.16
C SER A 108 13.60 6.04 -0.40
N GLU A 109 13.54 6.19 -1.73
CA GLU A 109 13.44 7.50 -2.38
C GLU A 109 12.13 8.21 -2.02
N MET A 110 10.99 7.51 -2.06
CA MET A 110 9.68 8.08 -1.70
C MET A 110 9.63 8.56 -0.24
N LEU A 111 10.19 7.79 0.69
CA LEU A 111 10.26 8.16 2.12
C LEU A 111 11.24 9.30 2.36
N SER A 112 12.39 9.32 1.68
CA SER A 112 13.39 10.37 1.82
C SER A 112 12.88 11.75 1.40
N LYS A 113 12.01 11.82 0.38
CA LYS A 113 11.32 13.06 -0.04
C LYS A 113 10.44 13.67 1.06
N ARG A 114 10.05 12.85 2.05
CA ARG A 114 9.20 13.23 3.20
C ARG A 114 10.00 13.31 4.49
N GLU A 115 11.33 13.28 4.40
CA GLU A 115 12.26 13.27 5.54
C GLU A 115 12.02 12.08 6.50
N ILE A 116 11.37 11.01 6.02
CA ILE A 116 11.13 9.79 6.79
C ILE A 116 12.32 8.86 6.57
N ARG A 117 12.89 8.39 7.68
CA ARG A 117 13.93 7.35 7.66
C ARG A 117 13.31 6.00 7.98
N PRO A 118 13.65 4.93 7.24
CA PRO A 118 13.25 3.58 7.61
C PRO A 118 13.65 3.28 9.05
N GLY A 119 12.69 2.82 9.86
CA GLY A 119 12.94 2.42 11.23
C GLY A 119 13.69 1.09 11.30
N THR A 120 14.62 0.95 12.24
CA THR A 120 15.20 -0.34 12.60
C THR A 120 14.35 -1.00 13.68
N ARG A 121 13.21 -1.58 13.31
CA ARG A 121 12.50 -2.49 14.23
C ARG A 121 13.19 -3.86 14.19
N ARG A 122 13.72 -4.27 15.34
CA ARG A 122 14.22 -5.63 15.58
C ARG A 122 13.08 -6.60 15.80
#